data_AF-A0A2K6JWG2-F1
#
_entry.id   AF-A0A2K6JWG2-F1
#
_cell.length_a   1.000
_cell.length_b   1.000
_cell.length_c   1.000
_cell.angle_alpha   90.00
_cell.angle_beta   90.00
_cell.angle_gamma   90.00
#
_symmetry.space_group_name_H-M   'P 1'
#
loop_
_entity.id
_entity.type
_entity.pdbx_description
1 polymer ?
#
loop_
_entity_poly.entity_id
_entity_poly.type
_entity_poly.pdbx_seq_one_letter_code
_entity_poly.pdbx_strand_id
1 'polypeptide(L)'
;KGSRGGPEALRGPGMGNRGGFRGDFGSGIRGRGKAKDKEWMPVTKLGRLSLEEMYLFSRPIKESEIIDFFLRASLKDEVLITPVQKQTHASQRTRFKVVKCSKEAATAIRGAIILAKLSIVPMRRGYWGNKIGKPHTVPCKVTGHCSSVLVSLIPAPRGTGLVSAPVPKKLLMMAGIGDCYTSARGCTATLGNFAKATFDETVFAKSPYQEFTDHFIKTHTRVPVQRTQLWLQHRVFIQEK
;
A
#
# COMPACT_ATOMS: atom_id res chain seq x y z
N LYS A 1 -10.71 -5.26 -83.82
CA LYS A 1 -9.50 -4.70 -84.47
C LYS A 1 -8.92 -3.63 -83.53
N GLY A 2 -7.60 -3.63 -83.32
CA GLY A 2 -6.85 -3.03 -82.19
C GLY A 2 -6.94 -1.51 -81.98
N SER A 3 -6.65 -1.03 -80.75
CA SER A 3 -5.35 -0.44 -80.29
C SER A 3 -5.19 1.03 -80.75
N ARG A 4 -4.80 2.06 -79.96
CA ARG A 4 -3.95 2.21 -78.76
C ARG A 4 -3.98 3.68 -78.26
N GLY A 5 -3.59 3.89 -76.99
CA GLY A 5 -3.02 5.14 -76.42
C GLY A 5 -4.02 6.01 -75.65
N GLY A 6 -3.84 6.47 -74.40
CA GLY A 6 -2.73 6.62 -73.46
C GLY A 6 -3.03 7.91 -72.66
N PRO A 7 -2.97 7.96 -71.30
CA PRO A 7 -3.60 9.05 -70.55
C PRO A 7 -2.71 10.29 -70.41
N GLU A 8 -3.22 11.46 -70.83
CA GLU A 8 -2.57 12.77 -70.64
C GLU A 8 -2.79 13.29 -69.21
N ALA A 9 -1.68 13.57 -68.53
CA ALA A 9 -1.65 14.08 -67.17
C ALA A 9 -1.90 15.59 -67.12
N LEU A 10 -2.90 16.01 -66.35
CA LEU A 10 -3.16 17.41 -66.01
C LEU A 10 -2.11 17.91 -65.01
N ARG A 11 -1.33 18.90 -65.46
CA ARG A 11 -0.21 19.54 -64.75
C ARG A 11 -0.74 20.66 -63.83
N GLY A 12 -0.72 20.42 -62.52
CA GLY A 12 -0.92 21.41 -61.45
C GLY A 12 0.40 21.95 -60.87
N PRO A 13 0.39 23.07 -60.13
CA PRO A 13 1.39 24.14 -60.21
C PRO A 13 2.66 23.95 -59.35
N GLY A 14 3.70 24.66 -59.75
CA GLY A 14 5.08 24.57 -59.25
C GLY A 14 5.27 24.74 -57.75
N MET A 15 6.10 23.86 -57.19
CA MET A 15 6.63 23.96 -55.84
C MET A 15 8.06 24.51 -55.92
N GLY A 16 8.24 25.75 -55.46
CA GLY A 16 9.52 26.44 -55.45
C GLY A 16 10.52 25.82 -54.48
N ASN A 17 11.78 25.81 -54.92
CA ASN A 17 12.97 25.65 -54.09
C ASN A 17 12.97 26.65 -52.92
N ARG A 18 12.89 26.15 -51.68
CA ARG A 18 13.45 26.83 -50.49
C ARG A 18 13.95 25.83 -49.46
N GLY A 19 15.25 25.88 -49.23
CA GLY A 19 15.85 25.73 -47.90
C GLY A 19 15.92 24.33 -47.32
N GLY A 20 17.05 23.65 -47.56
CA GLY A 20 17.45 22.50 -46.76
C GLY A 20 17.66 22.90 -45.30
N PHE A 21 16.66 22.64 -44.47
CA PHE A 21 16.84 22.47 -43.03
C PHE A 21 17.22 21.00 -42.78
N ARG A 22 18.51 20.67 -42.97
CA ARG A 22 19.11 19.56 -42.21
C ARG A 22 19.28 20.04 -40.78
N GLY A 23 18.16 20.08 -40.05
CA GLY A 23 18.18 20.14 -38.61
C GLY A 23 18.79 18.84 -38.10
N ASP A 24 20.02 18.95 -37.63
CA ASP A 24 20.72 17.96 -36.83
C ASP A 24 19.87 17.65 -35.59
N PHE A 25 18.88 16.75 -35.75
CA PHE A 25 18.31 16.03 -34.62
C PHE A 25 19.37 15.02 -34.19
N GLY A 26 20.42 15.56 -33.57
CA GLY A 26 21.32 14.83 -32.72
C GLY A 26 20.46 14.00 -31.81
N SER A 27 20.46 12.70 -32.10
CA SER A 27 19.87 11.64 -31.31
C SER A 27 20.60 11.66 -29.97
N GLY A 28 20.20 12.61 -29.12
CA GLY A 28 20.41 12.59 -27.70
C GLY A 28 19.56 11.44 -27.18
N ILE A 29 20.03 10.22 -27.43
CA ILE A 29 19.86 9.09 -26.54
C ILE A 29 20.45 9.59 -25.22
N ARG A 30 19.67 10.37 -24.48
CA ARG A 30 19.75 10.44 -23.04
C ARG A 30 19.49 9.01 -22.63
N GLY A 31 20.59 8.26 -22.58
CA GLY A 31 20.66 6.99 -21.90
C GLY A 31 19.88 7.21 -20.63
N ARG A 32 18.75 6.51 -20.55
CA ARG A 32 17.98 6.35 -19.34
C ARG A 32 18.95 5.64 -18.41
N GLY A 33 19.81 6.43 -17.78
CA GLY A 33 20.80 5.95 -16.85
C GLY A 33 20.03 5.09 -15.90
N LYS A 34 20.40 3.81 -15.83
CA LYS A 34 20.10 2.99 -14.66
C LYS A 34 20.36 3.92 -13.49
N ALA A 35 19.29 4.31 -12.80
CA ALA A 35 19.41 5.13 -11.62
C ALA A 35 20.30 4.28 -10.70
N LYS A 36 21.57 4.66 -10.61
CA LYS A 36 22.48 4.17 -9.57
C LYS A 36 21.68 4.24 -8.29
N ASP A 37 21.72 3.18 -7.48
CA ASP A 37 21.00 3.08 -6.22
C ASP A 37 21.14 4.39 -5.47
N LYS A 38 20.12 5.24 -5.57
CA LYS A 38 20.14 6.56 -4.96
C LYS A 38 20.00 6.27 -3.50
N GLU A 39 21.06 6.55 -2.75
CA GLU A 39 21.01 6.62 -1.31
C GLU A 39 19.82 7.52 -0.94
N TRP A 40 18.84 6.95 -0.23
CA TRP A 40 17.60 7.64 0.04
C TRP A 40 17.87 8.81 1.00
N MET A 41 17.59 10.02 0.52
CA MET A 41 17.61 11.21 1.35
C MET A 41 16.19 11.49 1.83
N PRO A 42 15.94 11.52 3.15
CA PRO A 42 14.60 11.76 3.68
C PRO A 42 14.14 13.18 3.32
N VAL A 43 12.98 13.26 2.66
CA VAL A 43 12.41 14.56 2.24
C VAL A 43 11.69 15.22 3.42
N THR A 44 11.08 14.41 4.27
CA THR A 44 10.38 14.85 5.47
C THR A 44 11.25 14.75 6.72
N LYS A 45 10.91 15.57 7.72
CA LYS A 45 11.49 15.48 9.07
C LYS A 45 11.22 14.12 9.74
N LEU A 46 10.27 13.33 9.22
CA LEU A 46 9.94 12.00 9.73
C LEU A 46 11.03 10.98 9.41
N GLY A 47 11.70 11.10 8.25
CA GLY A 47 12.71 10.13 7.83
C GLY A 47 14.01 10.16 8.64
N ARG A 48 14.10 11.00 9.66
CA ARG A 48 15.23 11.04 10.63
C ARG A 48 14.89 10.42 11.99
N LEU A 49 13.63 10.03 12.19
CA LEU A 49 13.14 9.46 13.44
C LEU A 49 13.15 7.93 13.37
N SER A 50 13.05 7.28 14.53
CA SER A 50 12.89 5.82 14.61
C SER A 50 11.44 5.40 14.30
N LEU A 51 11.24 4.17 13.79
CA LEU A 51 9.89 3.64 13.52
C LEU A 51 9.01 3.61 14.77
N GLU A 52 9.58 3.28 15.93
CA GLU A 52 8.83 3.17 17.20
C GLU A 52 8.27 4.52 17.64
N GLU A 53 9.05 5.61 17.52
CA GLU A 53 8.59 6.97 17.81
C GLU A 53 7.46 7.40 16.86
N MET A 54 7.54 7.01 15.59
CA MET A 54 6.52 7.31 14.60
C MET A 54 5.17 6.67 14.97
N TYR A 55 5.18 5.41 15.40
CA TYR A 55 3.99 4.71 15.87
C TYR A 55 3.51 5.22 17.24
N LEU A 56 4.41 5.54 18.16
CA LEU A 56 4.10 6.13 19.47
C LEU A 56 3.32 7.44 19.32
N PHE A 57 3.77 8.35 18.47
CA PHE A 57 3.09 9.63 18.22
C PHE A 57 2.01 9.57 17.14
N SER A 58 1.67 8.36 16.65
CA SER A 58 0.67 8.15 15.59
C SER A 58 0.90 9.06 14.36
N ARG A 59 2.17 9.27 14.00
CA ARG A 59 2.55 10.13 12.87
C ARG A 59 2.41 9.35 11.57
N PRO A 60 1.67 9.86 10.56
CA PRO A 60 1.44 9.14 9.32
C PRO A 60 2.72 9.04 8.49
N ILE A 61 3.02 7.83 8.00
CA ILE A 61 4.13 7.55 7.10
C ILE A 61 3.75 8.02 5.70
N LYS A 62 4.56 8.91 5.11
CA LYS A 62 4.32 9.46 3.76
C LYS A 62 5.36 9.03 2.73
N GLU A 63 6.49 8.48 3.18
CA GLU A 63 7.58 7.99 2.34
C GLU A 63 7.70 6.48 2.56
N SER A 64 7.64 5.70 1.47
CA SER A 64 7.78 4.24 1.53
C SER A 64 9.22 3.81 1.82
N GLU A 65 10.16 4.68 1.47
CA GLU A 65 11.59 4.50 1.60
C GLU A 65 12.04 4.43 3.06
N ILE A 66 11.29 5.06 3.99
CA ILE A 66 11.52 4.93 5.44
C ILE A 66 11.49 3.46 5.84
N ILE A 67 10.48 2.73 5.37
CA ILE A 67 10.31 1.31 5.70
C ILE A 67 11.34 0.44 4.98
N ASP A 68 11.74 0.82 3.77
CA ASP A 68 12.83 0.15 3.08
C ASP A 68 14.18 0.35 3.76
N PHE A 69 14.40 1.45 4.46
CA PHE A 69 15.62 1.63 5.24
C PHE A 69 15.66 0.65 6.43
N PHE A 70 14.55 0.50 7.16
CA PHE A 70 14.52 -0.29 8.39
C PHE A 70 14.26 -1.81 8.18
N LEU A 71 13.41 -2.18 7.22
CA LEU A 71 12.84 -3.54 7.12
C LEU A 71 13.16 -4.26 5.80
N ARG A 72 14.05 -3.70 4.96
CA ARG A 72 14.36 -4.24 3.62
C ARG A 72 14.79 -5.71 3.61
N ALA A 73 15.48 -6.18 4.65
CA ALA A 73 15.95 -7.58 4.70
C ALA A 73 14.84 -8.59 5.09
N SER A 74 13.79 -8.14 5.77
CA SER A 74 12.76 -9.01 6.35
C SER A 74 11.43 -9.00 5.60
N LEU A 75 11.21 -8.03 4.71
CA LEU A 75 9.96 -7.89 3.97
C LEU A 75 9.86 -8.94 2.85
N LYS A 76 8.76 -9.69 2.88
CA LYS A 76 8.37 -10.60 1.79
C LYS A 76 7.10 -10.05 1.16
N ASP A 77 7.12 -9.90 -0.16
CA ASP A 77 5.97 -9.39 -0.91
C ASP A 77 5.12 -10.55 -1.45
N GLU A 78 3.88 -10.64 -0.99
CA GLU A 78 2.87 -11.52 -1.58
C GLU A 78 1.73 -10.69 -2.17
N VAL A 79 1.31 -11.03 -3.38
CA VAL A 79 0.41 -10.18 -4.17
C VAL A 79 -0.84 -10.94 -4.59
N LEU A 80 -2.01 -10.33 -4.38
CA LEU A 80 -3.29 -10.79 -4.91
C LEU A 80 -3.69 -9.95 -6.13
N ILE A 81 -3.82 -10.60 -7.29
CA ILE A 81 -4.20 -9.94 -8.55
C ILE A 81 -5.63 -10.32 -8.92
N THR A 82 -6.46 -9.31 -9.22
CA THR A 82 -7.81 -9.53 -9.75
C THR A 82 -7.98 -8.71 -11.03
N PRO A 83 -8.31 -9.33 -12.19
CA PRO A 83 -8.67 -8.57 -13.38
C PRO A 83 -10.04 -7.92 -13.17
N VAL A 84 -10.16 -6.65 -13.54
CA VAL A 84 -11.40 -5.87 -13.50
C VAL A 84 -11.69 -5.37 -14.90
N GLN A 85 -12.92 -5.60 -15.36
CA GLN A 85 -13.32 -5.27 -16.72
C GLN A 85 -14.43 -4.22 -16.67
N LYS A 86 -14.27 -3.14 -17.43
CA LYS A 86 -15.30 -2.10 -17.58
C LYS A 86 -15.78 -2.11 -19.02
N GLN A 87 -17.08 -2.28 -19.24
CA GLN A 87 -17.67 -2.13 -20.56
C GLN A 87 -17.66 -0.66 -20.96
N THR A 88 -17.22 -0.36 -22.18
CA THR A 88 -17.30 0.97 -22.78
C THR A 88 -18.03 0.89 -24.12
N HIS A 89 -18.40 2.05 -24.67
CA HIS A 89 -19.08 2.14 -25.97
C HIS A 89 -18.24 1.50 -27.10
N ALA A 90 -16.91 1.62 -27.02
CA ALA A 90 -15.99 1.15 -28.04
C ALA A 90 -15.25 -0.14 -27.60
N SER A 91 -15.98 -1.12 -27.03
CA SER A 91 -15.46 -2.41 -26.50
C SER A 91 -15.13 -2.42 -25.00
N GLN A 92 -14.72 -3.57 -24.51
CA GLN A 92 -14.35 -3.83 -23.13
C GLN A 92 -12.96 -3.28 -22.81
N ARG A 93 -12.83 -2.59 -21.68
CA ARG A 93 -11.55 -2.12 -21.15
C ARG A 93 -11.18 -2.90 -19.89
N THR A 94 -10.11 -3.68 -19.97
CA THR A 94 -9.59 -4.44 -18.85
C THR A 94 -8.54 -3.63 -18.07
N ARG A 95 -8.48 -3.84 -16.76
CA ARG A 95 -7.50 -3.29 -15.82
C ARG A 95 -7.15 -4.35 -14.79
N PHE A 96 -5.99 -4.25 -14.18
CA PHE A 96 -5.60 -5.13 -13.08
C PHE A 96 -5.76 -4.38 -11.75
N LYS A 97 -6.44 -5.01 -10.79
CA LYS A 97 -6.61 -4.52 -9.43
C LYS A 97 -5.74 -5.33 -8.48
N VAL A 98 -4.87 -4.62 -7.78
CA VAL A 98 -3.95 -5.15 -6.76
C VAL A 98 -3.98 -4.19 -5.56
N VAL A 99 -5.17 -3.81 -5.07
CA VAL A 99 -5.44 -2.56 -4.30
C VAL A 99 -5.61 -1.33 -5.20
N LYS A 100 -4.60 -0.94 -5.97
CA LYS A 100 -4.70 0.12 -7.00
C LYS A 100 -5.04 -0.48 -8.35
N CYS A 101 -5.82 0.24 -9.16
CA CYS A 101 -6.22 -0.18 -10.50
C CYS A 101 -5.31 0.48 -11.56
N SER A 102 -4.55 -0.32 -12.31
CA SER A 102 -3.73 0.14 -13.44
C SER A 102 -4.08 -0.61 -14.73
N LYS A 103 -3.65 -0.06 -15.89
CA LYS A 103 -3.76 -0.76 -17.18
C LYS A 103 -2.79 -1.94 -17.26
N GLU A 104 -1.58 -1.77 -16.75
CA GLU A 104 -0.54 -2.80 -16.75
C GLU A 104 -0.43 -3.45 -15.37
N ALA A 105 -0.23 -4.76 -15.34
CA ALA A 105 -0.07 -5.51 -14.10
C ALA A 105 1.19 -5.07 -13.34
N ALA A 106 2.34 -4.92 -14.02
CA ALA A 106 3.60 -4.55 -13.37
C ALA A 106 3.52 -3.17 -12.66
N THR A 107 2.82 -2.20 -13.26
CA THR A 107 2.64 -0.88 -12.63
C THR A 107 1.64 -0.92 -11.48
N ALA A 108 0.60 -1.75 -11.55
CA ALA A 108 -0.31 -2.00 -10.42
C ALA A 108 0.46 -2.60 -9.23
N ILE A 109 1.28 -3.62 -9.47
CA ILE A 109 2.05 -4.32 -8.44
C ILE A 109 3.03 -3.37 -7.75
N ARG A 110 3.83 -2.61 -8.51
CA ARG A 110 4.77 -1.63 -7.93
C ARG A 110 4.06 -0.58 -7.09
N GLY A 111 2.93 -0.06 -7.57
CA GLY A 111 2.14 0.92 -6.82
C GLY A 111 1.50 0.33 -5.57
N ALA A 112 1.09 -0.94 -5.62
CA ALA A 112 0.52 -1.66 -4.48
C ALA A 112 1.56 -1.89 -3.38
N ILE A 113 2.78 -2.28 -3.73
CA ILE A 113 3.88 -2.48 -2.78
C ILE A 113 4.20 -1.16 -2.05
N ILE A 114 4.28 -0.05 -2.79
CA ILE A 114 4.52 1.28 -2.18
C ILE A 114 3.40 1.64 -1.20
N LEU A 115 2.13 1.44 -1.59
CA LEU A 115 0.99 1.70 -0.71
C LEU A 115 0.99 0.79 0.52
N ALA A 116 1.31 -0.50 0.35
CA ALA A 116 1.40 -1.45 1.45
C ALA A 116 2.45 -1.05 2.48
N LYS A 117 3.62 -0.56 2.01
CA LYS A 117 4.66 0.00 2.88
C LYS A 117 4.09 1.18 3.69
N LEU A 118 3.46 2.16 3.04
CA LEU A 118 2.89 3.32 3.75
C LEU A 118 1.86 2.93 4.84
N SER A 119 1.18 1.80 4.69
CA SER A 119 0.14 1.31 5.61
C SER A 119 0.60 0.18 6.54
N ILE A 120 1.90 -0.01 6.79
CA ILE A 120 2.35 -1.02 7.75
C ILE A 120 1.91 -0.63 9.17
N VAL A 121 1.38 -1.60 9.90
CA VAL A 121 0.95 -1.45 11.31
C VAL A 121 1.66 -2.51 12.15
N PRO A 122 2.22 -2.14 13.33
CA PRO A 122 2.83 -3.11 14.23
C PRO A 122 1.78 -4.02 14.87
N MET A 123 2.11 -5.31 14.92
CA MET A 123 1.24 -6.34 15.45
C MET A 123 1.64 -6.77 16.86
N ARG A 124 0.70 -6.69 17.81
CA ARG A 124 0.90 -7.17 19.18
C ARG A 124 0.66 -8.67 19.26
N ARG A 125 1.67 -9.42 19.69
CA ARG A 125 1.58 -10.86 19.98
C ARG A 125 1.46 -11.09 21.48
N GLY A 126 0.78 -12.16 21.86
CA GLY A 126 0.50 -12.53 23.23
C GLY A 126 0.64 -14.03 23.48
N TYR A 127 0.03 -14.44 24.60
CA TYR A 127 -0.03 -15.81 25.08
C TYR A 127 -1.50 -16.15 25.32
N TRP A 128 -1.88 -17.41 25.14
CA TRP A 128 -3.25 -17.86 25.42
C TRP A 128 -3.54 -18.01 26.92
N GLY A 129 -2.53 -18.46 27.69
CA GLY A 129 -2.62 -18.62 29.13
C GLY A 129 -1.28 -18.33 29.78
N ASN A 130 -0.48 -19.37 30.03
CA ASN A 130 0.82 -19.20 30.67
C ASN A 130 1.85 -18.51 29.75
N LYS A 131 2.71 -17.65 30.34
CA LYS A 131 3.71 -16.83 29.64
C LYS A 131 4.99 -17.62 29.38
N ILE A 132 4.88 -18.74 28.66
CA ILE A 132 6.00 -19.64 28.40
C ILE A 132 6.65 -19.31 27.04
N GLY A 133 7.95 -19.01 27.06
CA GLY A 133 8.76 -18.76 25.86
C GLY A 133 8.38 -17.47 25.14
N LYS A 134 8.52 -17.45 23.80
CA LYS A 134 8.17 -16.29 22.97
C LYS A 134 6.64 -16.18 22.78
N PRO A 135 6.07 -14.96 22.65
CA PRO A 135 4.66 -14.78 22.28
C PRO A 135 4.35 -15.48 20.95
N HIS A 136 3.27 -16.26 20.91
CA HIS A 136 2.93 -17.13 19.78
C HIS A 136 1.53 -16.89 19.20
N THR A 137 0.62 -16.27 19.97
CA THR A 137 -0.80 -16.08 19.59
C THR A 137 -1.21 -14.61 19.64
N VAL A 138 -2.46 -14.34 19.29
CA VAL A 138 -3.11 -13.03 19.51
C VAL A 138 -3.43 -12.89 21.02
N PRO A 139 -3.28 -11.71 21.64
CA PRO A 139 -3.48 -11.56 23.10
C PRO A 139 -4.94 -11.67 23.56
N CYS A 140 -5.90 -11.32 22.71
CA CYS A 140 -7.33 -11.42 23.01
C CYS A 140 -8.10 -11.83 21.76
N LYS A 141 -9.38 -12.16 21.93
CA LYS A 141 -10.26 -12.37 20.79
C LYS A 141 -10.49 -11.01 20.11
N VAL A 142 -9.98 -10.87 18.89
CA VAL A 142 -10.20 -9.68 18.07
C VAL A 142 -11.24 -10.02 17.01
N THR A 143 -11.89 -9.00 16.48
CA THR A 143 -12.83 -9.13 15.36
C THR A 143 -12.59 -8.00 14.39
N GLY A 144 -12.36 -8.31 13.11
CA GLY A 144 -12.29 -7.34 12.02
C GLY A 144 -13.52 -7.42 11.13
N HIS A 145 -13.92 -6.26 10.57
CA HIS A 145 -15.12 -6.15 9.76
C HIS A 145 -14.82 -5.37 8.47
N CYS A 146 -15.11 -5.99 7.32
CA CYS A 146 -15.11 -5.31 6.03
C CYS A 146 -16.36 -5.68 5.24
N SER A 147 -17.22 -4.69 5.00
CA SER A 147 -18.49 -4.84 4.26
C SER A 147 -19.46 -5.81 4.93
N SER A 148 -19.61 -7.04 4.41
CA SER A 148 -20.45 -8.09 5.01
C SER A 148 -19.62 -9.20 5.65
N VAL A 149 -18.29 -9.12 5.55
CA VAL A 149 -17.36 -10.14 6.03
C VAL A 149 -16.85 -9.75 7.40
N LEU A 150 -17.05 -10.64 8.36
CA LEU A 150 -16.54 -10.52 9.72
C LEU A 150 -15.55 -11.67 9.96
N VAL A 151 -14.33 -11.34 10.35
CA VAL A 151 -13.30 -12.30 10.73
C VAL A 151 -13.02 -12.15 12.23
N SER A 152 -12.82 -13.26 12.92
CA SER A 152 -12.45 -13.30 14.34
C SER A 152 -11.24 -14.21 14.55
N LEU A 153 -10.19 -13.67 15.15
CA LEU A 153 -8.98 -14.33 15.59
C LEU A 153 -9.18 -14.68 17.05
N ILE A 154 -9.12 -15.97 17.33
CA ILE A 154 -9.27 -16.52 18.66
C ILE A 154 -7.91 -17.08 19.07
N PRO A 155 -7.41 -16.73 20.28
CA PRO A 155 -6.15 -17.25 20.75
C PRO A 155 -6.22 -18.77 20.91
N ALA A 156 -5.16 -19.46 20.50
CA ALA A 156 -5.06 -20.90 20.51
C ALA A 156 -3.92 -21.36 21.45
N PRO A 157 -3.95 -22.59 21.99
CA PRO A 157 -2.80 -23.15 22.67
C PRO A 157 -1.60 -23.30 21.73
N ARG A 158 -0.41 -23.38 22.31
CA ARG A 158 0.85 -23.50 21.57
C ARG A 158 0.93 -24.83 20.82
N GLY A 159 1.32 -24.79 19.54
CA GLY A 159 1.45 -25.98 18.70
C GLY A 159 0.18 -26.36 17.92
N THR A 160 -0.91 -25.60 18.08
CA THR A 160 -2.12 -25.74 17.27
C THR A 160 -1.88 -25.47 15.78
N GLY A 161 -0.94 -24.57 15.47
CA GLY A 161 -0.73 -24.03 14.14
C GLY A 161 -1.81 -23.03 13.71
N LEU A 162 -1.65 -22.48 12.51
CA LEU A 162 -2.61 -21.55 11.91
C LEU A 162 -3.79 -22.30 11.29
N VAL A 163 -4.92 -22.31 12.00
CA VAL A 163 -6.20 -22.86 11.52
C VAL A 163 -6.95 -21.76 10.77
N SER A 164 -6.66 -21.64 9.47
CA SER A 164 -7.29 -20.63 8.63
C SER A 164 -7.37 -20.99 7.16
N ALA A 165 -8.25 -20.30 6.45
CA ALA A 165 -8.32 -20.25 5.00
C ALA A 165 -6.98 -19.73 4.41
N PRO A 166 -6.65 -20.08 3.15
CA PRO A 166 -5.32 -19.78 2.59
C PRO A 166 -4.97 -18.29 2.56
N VAL A 167 -5.95 -17.40 2.40
CA VAL A 167 -5.71 -15.94 2.34
C VAL A 167 -5.33 -15.36 3.71
N PRO A 168 -6.13 -15.48 4.78
CA PRO A 168 -5.72 -15.02 6.11
C PRO A 168 -4.50 -15.77 6.65
N LYS A 169 -4.31 -17.05 6.30
CA LYS A 169 -3.15 -17.83 6.72
C LYS A 169 -1.83 -17.17 6.30
N LYS A 170 -1.76 -16.65 5.07
CA LYS A 170 -0.60 -15.90 4.55
C LYS A 170 -0.39 -14.60 5.31
N LEU A 171 -1.46 -13.84 5.57
CA LEU A 171 -1.40 -12.59 6.33
C LEU A 171 -0.89 -12.82 7.78
N LEU A 172 -1.41 -13.84 8.46
CA LEU A 172 -1.01 -14.20 9.82
C LEU A 172 0.43 -14.72 9.90
N MET A 173 0.89 -15.42 8.87
CA MET A 173 2.28 -15.84 8.73
C MET A 173 3.23 -14.65 8.59
N MET A 174 2.85 -13.65 7.78
CA MET A 174 3.62 -12.40 7.66
C MET A 174 3.60 -11.58 8.96
N ALA A 175 2.51 -11.63 9.73
CA ALA A 175 2.43 -11.02 11.06
C ALA A 175 3.24 -11.77 12.14
N GLY A 176 3.79 -12.95 11.83
CA GLY A 176 4.59 -13.75 12.76
C GLY A 176 3.78 -14.40 13.89
N ILE A 177 2.50 -14.67 13.65
CA ILE A 177 1.63 -15.46 14.55
C ILE A 177 1.80 -16.94 14.20
N GLY A 178 2.08 -17.76 15.22
CA GLY A 178 2.28 -19.19 15.06
C GLY A 178 0.99 -20.00 15.21
N ASP A 179 0.17 -19.64 16.20
CA ASP A 179 -1.03 -20.39 16.57
C ASP A 179 -2.24 -19.45 16.66
N CYS A 180 -3.31 -19.76 15.92
CA CYS A 180 -4.56 -19.01 16.00
C CYS A 180 -5.71 -19.80 15.37
N TYR A 181 -6.88 -19.75 16.02
CA TYR A 181 -8.14 -20.16 15.40
C TYR A 181 -8.77 -18.98 14.70
N THR A 182 -9.23 -19.19 13.48
CA THR A 182 -9.96 -18.15 12.74
C THR A 182 -11.40 -18.57 12.50
N SER A 183 -12.33 -17.67 12.78
CA SER A 183 -13.73 -17.83 12.40
C SER A 183 -14.11 -16.72 11.45
N ALA A 184 -14.72 -17.04 10.32
CA ALA A 184 -15.20 -16.06 9.37
C ALA A 184 -16.71 -16.22 9.16
N ARG A 185 -17.43 -15.09 9.11
CA ARG A 185 -18.86 -15.01 8.80
C ARG A 185 -19.06 -14.03 7.64
N GLY A 186 -20.07 -14.30 6.81
CA GLY A 186 -20.38 -13.49 5.63
C GLY A 186 -19.78 -14.02 4.32
N CYS A 187 -19.73 -13.17 3.28
CA CYS A 187 -19.31 -13.57 1.93
C CYS A 187 -17.78 -13.63 1.78
N THR A 188 -17.17 -14.69 2.32
CA THR A 188 -15.71 -14.94 2.27
C THR A 188 -15.16 -15.27 0.89
N ALA A 189 -16.04 -15.54 -0.10
CA ALA A 189 -15.66 -15.74 -1.50
C ALA A 189 -15.00 -14.49 -2.12
N THR A 190 -15.30 -13.30 -1.60
CA THR A 190 -14.69 -12.05 -2.06
C THR A 190 -13.30 -11.85 -1.44
N LEU A 191 -12.26 -12.33 -2.13
CA LEU A 191 -10.88 -12.33 -1.63
C LEU A 191 -10.39 -10.96 -1.13
N GLY A 192 -10.74 -9.88 -1.83
CA GLY A 192 -10.30 -8.53 -1.47
C GLY A 192 -10.88 -8.04 -0.13
N ASN A 193 -12.18 -8.23 0.08
CA ASN A 193 -12.83 -7.83 1.33
C ASN A 193 -12.43 -8.75 2.48
N PHE A 194 -12.25 -10.04 2.20
CA PHE A 194 -11.81 -11.01 3.19
C PHE A 194 -10.38 -10.71 3.68
N ALA A 195 -9.45 -10.40 2.78
CA ALA A 195 -8.10 -9.98 3.13
C ALA A 195 -8.12 -8.67 3.93
N LYS A 196 -8.95 -7.70 3.53
CA LYS A 196 -9.07 -6.43 4.25
C LYS A 196 -9.67 -6.59 5.65
N ALA A 197 -10.72 -7.40 5.81
CA ALA A 197 -11.30 -7.70 7.12
C ALA A 197 -10.26 -8.33 8.06
N THR A 198 -9.43 -9.23 7.52
CA THR A 198 -8.32 -9.84 8.28
C THR A 198 -7.27 -8.79 8.65
N PHE A 199 -6.94 -7.86 7.75
CA PHE A 199 -5.98 -6.80 8.05
C PHE A 199 -6.51 -5.83 9.12
N ASP A 200 -7.76 -5.39 9.00
CA ASP A 200 -8.37 -4.49 10.00
C ASP A 200 -8.45 -5.14 11.39
N GLU A 201 -8.58 -6.47 11.43
CA GLU A 201 -8.52 -7.25 12.67
C GLU A 201 -7.14 -7.25 13.34
N THR A 202 -6.08 -7.28 12.55
CA THR A 202 -4.70 -7.19 13.05
C THR A 202 -4.39 -5.81 13.63
N VAL A 203 -5.12 -4.78 13.19
CA VAL A 203 -4.99 -3.43 13.77
C VAL A 203 -5.74 -3.39 15.09
N PHE A 204 -5.03 -3.44 16.22
CA PHE A 204 -5.61 -3.04 17.49
C PHE A 204 -6.10 -1.59 17.36
N ALA A 205 -7.41 -1.38 17.37
CA ALA A 205 -8.05 -0.07 17.19
C ALA A 205 -7.68 0.96 18.26
N LYS A 206 -6.99 0.54 19.33
CA LYS A 206 -6.44 1.43 20.36
C LYS A 206 -4.96 1.60 20.12
N SER A 207 -4.52 2.87 20.08
CA SER A 207 -3.09 3.16 20.19
C SER A 207 -2.55 2.46 21.44
N PRO A 208 -1.35 1.87 21.39
CA PRO A 208 -0.77 1.16 22.52
C PRO A 208 -0.60 2.02 23.79
N TYR A 209 -0.82 3.33 23.71
CA TYR A 209 -0.62 4.31 24.77
C TYR A 209 -1.89 4.80 25.47
N GLN A 210 -3.08 4.59 24.91
CA GLN A 210 -4.30 5.02 25.60
C GLN A 210 -4.57 4.23 26.90
N GLU A 211 -3.87 3.11 27.10
CA GLU A 211 -3.90 2.29 28.33
C GLU A 211 -2.70 2.57 29.27
N PHE A 212 -1.70 3.39 28.85
CA PHE A 212 -0.50 3.69 29.64
C PHE A 212 -0.20 5.19 29.81
N THR A 213 -1.11 6.08 29.41
CA THR A 213 -0.96 7.54 29.62
C THR A 213 -0.68 7.90 31.08
N ASP A 214 -1.18 7.12 32.04
CA ASP A 214 -1.02 7.43 33.47
C ASP A 214 0.35 7.04 34.04
N HIS A 215 1.08 6.11 33.40
CA HIS A 215 2.37 5.63 33.91
C HIS A 215 3.55 6.49 33.42
N PHE A 216 3.41 7.14 32.25
CA PHE A 216 4.48 7.95 31.63
C PHE A 216 4.44 9.44 32.00
N ILE A 217 3.41 9.93 32.69
CA ILE A 217 3.37 11.32 33.21
C ILE A 217 4.43 11.52 34.31
N LYS A 218 4.87 10.46 35.00
CA LYS A 218 5.81 10.57 36.14
C LYS A 218 7.29 10.58 35.75
N THR A 219 7.67 10.12 34.56
CA THR A 219 9.08 9.97 34.17
C THR A 219 9.59 11.01 33.17
N HIS A 220 8.71 11.85 32.60
CA HIS A 220 9.15 12.91 31.71
C HIS A 220 9.40 14.21 32.49
N THR A 221 10.64 14.38 32.97
CA THR A 221 11.14 15.71 33.34
C THR A 221 10.98 16.65 32.15
N ARG A 222 10.26 17.74 32.39
CA ARG A 222 9.89 18.76 31.40
C ARG A 222 11.15 19.53 30.97
N VAL A 223 11.49 19.49 29.69
CA VAL A 223 12.28 20.56 29.06
C VAL A 223 11.30 21.71 28.79
N PRO A 224 11.56 22.94 29.26
CA PRO A 224 10.61 24.04 29.12
C PRO A 224 10.69 24.59 27.70
N VAL A 225 9.74 24.22 26.85
CA VAL A 225 9.50 24.92 25.59
C VAL A 225 8.18 25.68 25.72
N GLN A 226 8.30 26.99 25.50
CA GLN A 226 7.34 28.02 25.82
C GLN A 226 5.92 27.74 25.28
N ARG A 227 4.95 27.90 26.17
CA ARG A 227 3.53 28.04 25.86
C ARG A 227 3.35 29.18 24.84
N THR A 228 2.88 28.85 23.64
CA THR A 228 1.95 29.71 22.92
C THR A 228 0.67 28.92 22.70
N GLN A 229 -0.36 29.34 23.44
CA GLN A 229 -1.73 28.91 23.26
C GLN A 229 -2.18 29.31 21.86
N LEU A 230 -2.91 28.42 21.17
CA LEU A 230 -4.08 28.77 20.36
C LEU A 230 -4.82 27.47 20.06
N TRP A 231 -5.79 27.15 20.92
CA TRP A 231 -6.92 26.31 20.56
C TRP A 231 -7.83 27.14 19.66
N LEU A 232 -8.23 26.61 18.51
CA LEU A 232 -9.64 26.57 18.12
C LEU A 232 -9.82 25.74 16.86
N GLN A 233 -10.91 24.97 16.90
CA GLN A 233 -11.43 24.08 15.89
C GLN A 233 -11.48 24.73 14.50
N HIS A 234 -11.21 23.97 13.44
CA HIS A 234 -11.98 24.10 12.22
C HIS A 234 -12.27 22.73 11.62
N ARG A 235 -13.45 22.23 11.98
CA ARG A 235 -14.25 21.29 11.21
C ARG A 235 -14.87 22.14 10.09
N VAL A 236 -14.45 21.92 8.84
CA VAL A 236 -15.13 22.52 7.67
C VAL A 236 -15.44 21.41 6.68
N PHE A 237 -16.70 20.99 6.75
CA PHE A 237 -17.46 20.33 5.72
C PHE A 237 -17.67 21.36 4.59
N ILE A 238 -17.34 21.01 3.34
CA ILE A 238 -17.83 21.72 2.16
C ILE A 238 -18.49 20.67 1.27
N GLN A 239 -19.81 20.78 1.11
CA GLN A 239 -20.43 20.44 -0.15
C GLN A 239 -21.55 21.45 -0.46
N GLU A 240 -21.51 21.92 -1.69
CA GLU A 240 -22.33 22.97 -2.31
C GLU A 240 -23.83 22.61 -2.37
N LYS A 241 -24.69 23.50 -1.85
CA LYS A 241 -25.65 24.35 -2.59
C LYS A 241 -26.61 25.02 -1.62
#